data_AF-A0A368F6H7-F1
#
_entry.id   AF-A0A368F6H7-F1
#
_cell.length_a   1.000
_cell.length_b   1.000
_cell.length_c   1.000
_cell.angle_alpha   90.00
_cell.angle_beta   90.00
_cell.angle_gamma   90.00
#
_symmetry.space_group_name_H-M   'P 1'
#
loop_
_entity.id
_entity.type
_entity.pdbx_description
1 polymer ?
#
loop_
_entity_poly.entity_id
_entity_poly.type
_entity_poly.pdbx_seq_one_letter_code
_entity_poly.pdbx_strand_id
1 'polypeptide(L)'
;LAFVCKGTLEVSRCCNCLGNYSEAGSILSSFRRKHPGYAAVELRLIGMMRRRADAERNPDYSGVISKFERLIHSPDTPRHLSSYYSVKLARFHLKTRNDRRLAEKIIRRALERDRVSKKFPDLV
;
A
#
# COMPACT_ATOMS: atom_id res chain seq x y z
N LEU A 1 -19.81 5.93 8.65
CA LEU A 1 -18.58 5.91 7.80
C LEU A 1 -18.48 4.71 6.84
N ALA A 2 -18.82 3.47 7.25
CA ALA A 2 -18.63 2.28 6.41
C ALA A 2 -19.34 2.35 5.03
N PHE A 3 -20.56 2.90 4.97
CA PHE A 3 -21.33 3.07 3.73
C PHE A 3 -20.67 4.04 2.74
N VAL A 4 -20.17 5.18 3.23
CA VAL A 4 -19.42 6.18 2.43
C VAL A 4 -18.10 5.61 1.91
N CYS A 5 -17.42 4.81 2.74
CA CYS A 5 -16.20 4.10 2.37
C CYS A 5 -16.46 3.09 1.24
N LYS A 6 -17.56 2.32 1.33
CA LYS A 6 -17.95 1.33 0.32
C LYS A 6 -18.28 2.00 -1.01
N GLY A 7 -19.13 3.04 -1.00
CA GLY A 7 -19.46 3.81 -2.21
C GLY A 7 -18.25 4.46 -2.88
N THR A 8 -17.34 5.07 -2.10
CA THR A 8 -16.12 5.70 -2.65
C THR A 8 -15.18 4.67 -3.27
N LEU A 9 -15.03 3.50 -2.64
CA LEU A 9 -14.20 2.41 -3.17
C LEU A 9 -14.82 1.75 -4.40
N GLU A 10 -16.15 1.67 -4.47
CA GLU A 10 -16.91 1.15 -5.62
C GLU A 10 -16.82 2.10 -6.82
N VAL A 11 -17.00 3.41 -6.63
CA VAL A 11 -16.83 4.41 -7.71
C VAL A 11 -15.40 4.41 -8.22
N SER A 12 -14.41 4.43 -7.32
CA SER A 12 -13.00 4.27 -7.72
C SER A 12 -12.72 2.95 -8.42
N ARG A 13 -13.46 1.88 -8.09
CA ARG A 13 -13.37 0.60 -8.79
C ARG A 13 -13.92 0.67 -10.19
N CYS A 14 -15.05 1.31 -10.38
CA CYS A 14 -15.68 1.49 -11.67
C CYS A 14 -14.81 2.37 -12.59
N CYS A 15 -14.38 3.56 -12.15
CA CYS A 15 -13.50 4.43 -12.93
C CYS A 15 -12.19 3.73 -13.32
N ASN A 16 -11.66 2.87 -12.45
CA ASN A 16 -10.46 2.09 -12.75
C ASN A 16 -10.68 1.00 -13.81
N CYS A 17 -11.83 0.31 -13.78
CA CYS A 17 -12.20 -0.68 -14.81
C CYS A 17 -12.41 -0.03 -16.18
N LEU A 18 -12.82 1.24 -16.21
CA LEU A 18 -13.00 2.04 -17.42
C LEU A 18 -11.69 2.69 -17.92
N GLY A 19 -10.55 2.40 -17.29
CA GLY A 19 -9.24 2.97 -17.65
C GLY A 19 -9.05 4.44 -17.25
N ASN A 20 -10.04 5.07 -16.58
CA ASN A 20 -9.95 6.45 -16.12
C ASN A 20 -9.23 6.54 -14.76
N TYR A 21 -7.91 6.29 -14.79
CA TYR A 21 -7.06 6.29 -13.60
C TYR A 21 -6.92 7.67 -12.95
N SER A 22 -7.04 8.74 -13.73
CA SER A 22 -6.92 10.13 -13.25
C SER A 22 -8.07 10.47 -12.30
N GLU A 23 -9.31 10.23 -12.75
CA GLU A 23 -10.51 10.47 -11.96
C GLU A 23 -10.59 9.54 -10.73
N ALA A 24 -10.30 8.24 -10.91
CA ALA A 24 -10.23 7.30 -9.79
C ALA A 24 -9.20 7.75 -8.73
N GLY A 25 -8.08 8.34 -9.17
CA GLY A 25 -7.05 8.89 -8.31
C GLY A 25 -7.47 10.15 -7.56
N SER A 26 -8.21 11.05 -8.20
CA SER A 26 -8.68 12.29 -7.57
C SER A 26 -9.71 12.01 -6.46
N ILE A 27 -10.62 11.06 -6.70
CA ILE A 27 -11.62 10.60 -5.74
C ILE A 27 -10.94 10.00 -4.50
N LEU A 28 -10.03 9.04 -4.70
CA LEU A 28 -9.31 8.40 -3.59
C LEU A 28 -8.41 9.39 -2.84
N SER A 29 -7.76 10.32 -3.55
CA SER A 29 -6.90 11.32 -2.91
C SER A 29 -7.71 12.28 -2.05
N SER A 30 -8.90 12.68 -2.52
CA SER A 30 -9.82 13.53 -1.76
C SER A 30 -10.35 12.82 -0.51
N PHE A 31 -10.68 11.54 -0.62
CA PHE A 31 -11.08 10.72 0.53
C PHE A 31 -9.93 10.55 1.53
N ARG A 32 -8.72 10.24 1.05
CA ARG A 32 -7.51 10.09 1.89
C ARG A 32 -7.23 11.33 2.73
N ARG A 33 -7.39 12.53 2.15
CA ARG A 33 -7.20 13.80 2.88
C ARG A 33 -8.19 13.96 4.04
N LYS A 34 -9.45 13.53 3.84
CA LYS A 34 -10.51 13.61 4.87
C LYS A 34 -10.38 12.51 5.93
N HIS A 35 -9.81 11.36 5.56
CA HIS A 35 -9.71 10.18 6.43
C HIS A 35 -8.30 9.55 6.32
N PRO A 36 -7.28 10.16 6.94
CA PRO A 36 -5.94 9.59 6.97
C PRO A 36 -5.92 8.24 7.73
N GLY A 37 -4.96 7.37 7.42
CA GLY A 37 -4.79 6.08 8.09
C GLY A 37 -5.68 4.94 7.59
N TYR A 38 -6.62 5.18 6.67
CA TYR A 38 -7.44 4.12 6.07
C TYR A 38 -6.62 3.23 5.13
N ALA A 39 -6.13 2.10 5.64
CA ALA A 39 -5.24 1.19 4.90
C ALA A 39 -5.84 0.67 3.58
N ALA A 40 -7.17 0.46 3.53
CA ALA A 40 -7.86 0.05 2.32
C ALA A 40 -7.73 1.07 1.17
N VAL A 41 -7.76 2.37 1.49
CA VAL A 41 -7.62 3.47 0.52
C VAL A 41 -6.19 3.49 -0.02
N GLU A 42 -5.21 3.33 0.86
CA GLU A 42 -3.80 3.29 0.46
C GLU A 42 -3.49 2.11 -0.44
N LEU A 43 -3.98 0.91 -0.11
CA LEU A 43 -3.86 -0.25 -0.97
C LEU A 43 -4.59 -0.09 -2.30
N ARG A 44 -5.73 0.61 -2.32
CA ARG A 44 -6.46 0.89 -3.56
C ARG A 44 -5.67 1.81 -4.48
N LEU A 45 -5.08 2.88 -3.93
CA LEU A 45 -4.18 3.79 -4.65
C LEU A 45 -2.98 3.03 -5.22
N ILE A 46 -2.33 2.20 -4.41
CA ILE A 46 -1.21 1.36 -4.83
C ILE A 46 -1.61 0.41 -5.95
N GLY A 47 -2.73 -0.29 -5.80
CA GLY A 47 -3.23 -1.21 -6.81
C GLY A 47 -3.54 -0.52 -8.13
N MET A 48 -3.98 0.74 -8.09
CA MET A 48 -4.18 1.55 -9.28
C MET A 48 -2.87 1.92 -9.97
N MET A 49 -1.88 2.39 -9.22
CA MET A 49 -0.55 2.70 -9.77
C MET A 49 0.08 1.46 -10.41
N ARG A 50 -0.08 0.29 -9.79
CA ARG A 50 0.38 -0.98 -10.36
C ARG A 50 -0.29 -1.29 -11.69
N ARG A 51 -1.62 -1.23 -11.77
CA ARG A 51 -2.34 -1.50 -13.03
C ARG A 51 -2.01 -0.51 -14.14
N ARG A 52 -1.74 0.75 -13.79
CA ARG A 52 -1.26 1.76 -14.73
C ARG A 52 0.12 1.37 -15.28
N ALA A 53 1.06 0.99 -14.41
CA ALA A 53 2.38 0.52 -14.84
C ALA A 53 2.31 -0.76 -15.66
N ASP A 54 1.44 -1.71 -15.27
CA ASP A 54 1.20 -2.97 -16.01
C ASP A 54 0.70 -2.71 -17.45
N ALA A 55 0.06 -1.55 -17.72
CA ALA A 55 -0.44 -1.18 -19.04
C ALA A 55 0.65 -0.59 -19.97
N GLU A 56 1.82 -0.27 -19.44
CA GLU A 56 2.96 0.24 -20.21
C GLU A 56 3.77 -0.92 -20.80
N ARG A 57 4.36 -0.72 -21.99
CA ARG A 57 5.16 -1.76 -22.67
C ARG A 57 6.39 -2.18 -21.85
N ASN A 58 6.94 -1.25 -21.07
CA ASN A 58 8.02 -1.51 -20.12
C ASN A 58 7.58 -1.00 -18.74
N PRO A 59 6.98 -1.85 -17.89
CA PRO A 59 6.37 -1.41 -16.64
C PRO A 59 7.38 -0.78 -15.67
N ASP A 60 7.18 0.49 -15.32
CA ASP A 60 7.90 1.14 -14.23
C ASP A 60 7.13 1.04 -12.90
N TYR A 61 7.67 0.26 -11.98
CA TYR A 61 7.10 0.08 -10.64
C TYR A 61 7.73 0.98 -9.58
N SER A 62 8.61 1.92 -9.95
CA SER A 62 9.29 2.85 -9.04
C SER A 62 8.30 3.59 -8.13
N GLY A 63 7.18 4.07 -8.69
CA GLY A 63 6.13 4.76 -7.94
C GLY A 63 5.37 3.85 -6.97
N VAL A 64 5.13 2.59 -7.35
CA VAL A 64 4.50 1.57 -6.48
C VAL A 64 5.39 1.29 -5.27
N ILE A 65 6.69 1.05 -5.52
CA ILE A 65 7.67 0.75 -4.48
C ILE A 65 7.83 1.95 -3.56
N SER A 66 8.05 3.15 -4.12
CA SER A 66 8.23 4.39 -3.34
C SER A 66 7.02 4.68 -2.44
N LYS A 67 5.80 4.38 -2.91
CA LYS A 67 4.60 4.53 -2.07
C LYS A 67 4.59 3.55 -0.90
N PHE A 68 4.92 2.28 -1.12
CA PHE A 68 5.05 1.31 -0.03
C PHE A 68 6.13 1.72 0.96
N GLU A 69 7.31 2.10 0.49
CA GLU A 69 8.43 2.51 1.33
C GLU A 69 8.06 3.71 2.21
N ARG A 70 7.35 4.71 1.65
CA ARG A 70 6.85 5.85 2.43
C ARG A 70 5.85 5.43 3.51
N LEU A 71 4.96 4.48 3.23
CA LEU A 71 4.00 3.99 4.24
C LEU A 71 4.69 3.16 5.32
N ILE A 72 5.72 2.38 4.97
CA ILE A 72 6.46 1.53 5.91
C ILE A 72 7.30 2.38 6.87
N HIS A 73 7.91 3.46 6.38
CA HIS A 73 8.86 4.29 7.13
C HIS A 73 8.25 5.59 7.68
N SER A 74 6.98 5.87 7.40
CA SER A 74 6.30 7.04 7.96
C SER A 74 6.11 6.87 9.48
N PRO A 75 6.48 7.89 10.28
CA PRO A 75 6.28 7.86 11.73
C PRO A 75 4.79 7.85 12.10
N ASP A 76 3.93 8.38 11.24
CA ASP A 76 2.48 8.43 11.44
C ASP A 76 1.79 7.10 11.18
N THR A 77 2.50 6.12 10.60
CA THR A 77 1.92 4.82 10.29
C THR A 77 2.04 3.89 11.51
N PRO A 78 0.91 3.41 12.07
CA PRO A 78 0.93 2.44 13.15
C PRO A 78 1.79 1.21 12.82
N ARG A 79 2.54 0.71 13.79
CA ARG A 79 3.50 -0.39 13.59
C ARG A 79 2.88 -1.62 12.91
N HIS A 80 1.71 -2.05 13.34
CA HIS A 80 1.00 -3.18 12.74
C HIS A 80 0.65 -2.94 11.26
N LEU A 81 0.38 -1.68 10.86
CA LEU A 81 0.19 -1.31 9.45
C LEU A 81 1.52 -1.27 8.69
N SER A 82 2.61 -0.77 9.30
CA SER A 82 3.94 -0.81 8.68
C SER A 82 4.37 -2.26 8.36
N SER A 83 4.17 -3.20 9.29
CA SER A 83 4.44 -4.61 9.09
C SER A 83 3.51 -5.23 8.04
N TYR A 84 2.23 -4.88 8.06
CA TYR A 84 1.27 -5.26 7.03
C TYR A 84 1.70 -4.78 5.62
N TYR A 85 2.13 -3.53 5.48
CA TYR A 85 2.63 -2.97 4.23
C TYR A 85 3.92 -3.63 3.76
N SER A 86 4.83 -3.97 4.68
CA SER A 86 6.05 -4.71 4.38
C SER A 86 5.74 -6.09 3.77
N VAL A 87 4.76 -6.80 4.32
CA VAL A 87 4.30 -8.09 3.73
C VAL A 87 3.68 -7.90 2.35
N LYS A 88 2.91 -6.81 2.14
CA LYS A 88 2.33 -6.51 0.82
C LYS A 88 3.41 -6.17 -0.21
N LEU A 89 4.43 -5.40 0.17
CA LEU A 89 5.58 -5.09 -0.68
C LEU A 89 6.38 -6.36 -1.02
N ALA A 90 6.64 -7.23 -0.05
CA ALA A 90 7.32 -8.51 -0.30
C ALA A 90 6.54 -9.40 -1.28
N ARG A 91 5.21 -9.51 -1.11
CA ARG A 91 4.34 -10.23 -2.06
C ARG A 91 4.38 -9.64 -3.46
N PHE A 92 4.47 -8.32 -3.57
CA PHE A 92 4.62 -7.64 -4.86
C PHE A 92 5.95 -8.00 -5.54
N HIS A 93 7.08 -7.93 -4.82
CA HIS A 93 8.38 -8.34 -5.37
C HIS A 93 8.40 -9.82 -5.80
N LEU A 94 7.78 -10.70 -5.02
CA LEU A 94 7.71 -12.12 -5.33
C LEU A 94 6.84 -12.40 -6.58
N LYS A 95 5.63 -11.84 -6.64
CA LYS A 95 4.67 -12.17 -7.70
C LYS A 95 4.85 -11.39 -8.99
N THR A 96 5.24 -10.12 -8.89
CA THR A 96 5.30 -9.21 -10.05
C THR A 96 6.72 -9.08 -10.59
N ARG A 97 7.73 -9.12 -9.72
CA ARG A 97 9.14 -8.96 -10.12
C ARG A 97 9.95 -10.26 -10.08
N ASN A 98 9.37 -11.35 -9.60
CA ASN A 98 10.05 -12.63 -9.36
C ASN A 98 11.34 -12.51 -8.51
N ASP A 99 11.43 -11.47 -7.66
CA ASP A 99 12.61 -11.19 -6.85
C ASP A 99 12.43 -11.78 -5.44
N ARG A 100 12.69 -13.09 -5.35
CA ARG A 100 12.54 -13.84 -4.10
C ARG A 100 13.50 -13.36 -3.00
N ARG A 101 14.75 -13.05 -3.35
CA ARG A 101 15.78 -12.63 -2.39
C ARG A 101 15.40 -11.31 -1.72
N LEU A 102 14.93 -10.34 -2.50
CA LEU A 102 14.47 -9.07 -1.95
C LEU A 102 13.20 -9.23 -1.13
N ALA A 103 12.23 -10.02 -1.60
CA ALA A 103 11.01 -10.31 -0.84
C ALA A 103 11.32 -10.90 0.55
N GLU A 104 12.25 -11.86 0.62
CA GLU A 104 12.68 -12.46 1.88
C GLU A 104 13.38 -11.44 2.80
N LYS A 105 14.28 -10.61 2.25
CA LYS A 105 14.96 -9.54 2.99
C LYS A 105 13.96 -8.56 3.61
N ILE A 106 12.91 -8.18 2.87
CA ILE A 106 11.86 -7.29 3.36
C ILE A 106 11.10 -7.93 4.53
N ILE A 107 10.73 -9.21 4.42
CA ILE A 107 10.02 -9.90 5.50
C ILE A 107 10.90 -10.05 6.74
N ARG A 108 12.17 -10.44 6.60
CA ARG A 108 13.10 -10.55 7.75
C ARG A 108 13.22 -9.22 8.50
N ARG A 109 13.39 -8.11 7.79
CA ARG A 109 13.42 -6.76 8.38
C ARG A 109 12.11 -6.35 9.06
N ALA A 110 10.97 -6.78 8.53
CA ALA A 110 9.67 -6.53 9.17
C ALA A 110 9.57 -7.31 10.49
N LEU A 111 9.98 -8.58 10.49
CA LEU A 111 9.97 -9.42 11.69
C LEU A 111 10.93 -8.93 12.78
N GLU A 112 12.11 -8.44 12.41
CA GLU A 112 13.07 -7.84 13.35
C GLU A 112 12.46 -6.61 14.05
N ARG A 113 11.82 -5.72 13.29
CA ARG A 113 11.15 -4.52 13.82
C ARG A 113 9.97 -4.85 14.75
N ASP A 114 9.23 -5.91 14.44
CA ASP A 114 8.13 -6.40 15.30
C ASP A 114 8.64 -7.09 16.56
N ARG A 115 9.74 -7.86 16.48
CA ARG A 115 10.37 -8.52 17.63
C ARG A 115 10.91 -7.52 18.65
N VAL A 116 11.51 -6.41 18.20
CA VAL A 116 11.95 -5.32 19.08
C VAL A 116 10.76 -4.74 19.86
N SER A 117 9.59 -4.62 19.24
CA SER A 117 8.38 -4.10 19.92
C SER A 117 7.87 -5.00 21.03
N LYS A 118 8.05 -6.33 20.91
CA LYS A 118 7.59 -7.29 21.93
C LYS A 118 8.53 -7.42 23.12
N LYS A 119 9.76 -6.88 23.02
CA LYS A 119 10.77 -6.92 24.08
C LYS A 119 10.68 -5.75 25.07
N PHE A 120 9.77 -4.80 24.85
CA PHE A 120 9.49 -3.69 25.78
C PHE A 120 7.98 -3.63 26.10
N PRO A 121 7.46 -4.55 26.93
CA PRO A 121 6.05 -4.51 27.34
C PRO A 121 5.76 -3.48 28.46
N ASP A 122 6.76 -2.94 29.17
CA ASP A 122 6.52 -2.18 30.41
C ASP A 122 6.98 -0.71 30.34
N LEU A 123 6.21 0.11 29.60
CA LEU A 123 6.25 1.58 29.74
C LEU A 123 4.92 2.20 29.26
N VAL A 124 3.80 1.65 29.74
CA VAL A 124 2.54 2.37 30.01
C VAL A 124 1.89 1.71 31.23
#